data_AF-A0A3D1PNF6-F1
#
_entry.id   AF-A0A3D1PNF6-F1
#
_cell.length_a   1.000
_cell.length_b   1.000
_cell.length_c   1.000
_cell.angle_alpha   90.00
_cell.angle_beta   90.00
_cell.angle_gamma   90.00
#
_symmetry.space_group_name_H-M   'P 1'
#
loop_
_entity.id
_entity.type
_entity.pdbx_description
1 polymer ?
#
loop_
_entity_poly.entity_id
_entity_poly.type
_entity_poly.pdbx_seq_one_letter_code
_entity_poly.pdbx_strand_id
1 'polypeptide(L)'
;MIGILHKNKTADSMSESLNNFQDKLSDKEYNRLFSLLLTDRGTEFAKPQQFEININTGEIRSKIFYCDPQQSSQKPHVENNHNFIREILPNGQNWSGLTQEKINLMFSHINSTPRESLGDKTPYEIFTFIYGKNLADKLNIQKIEKDEVCTTPRLLK
;
A
#
# COMPACT_ATOMS: atom_id res chain seq x y z
N MET A 1 5.66 -0.80 1.98
CA MET A 1 4.22 -1.03 1.72
C MET A 1 3.42 0.07 2.38
N ILE A 2 2.27 0.39 1.80
CA ILE A 2 1.30 1.34 2.36
C ILE A 2 -0.08 0.71 2.23
N GLY A 3 -1.04 1.11 3.07
CA GLY A 3 -2.42 0.68 2.93
C GLY A 3 -3.39 1.80 3.29
N ILE A 4 -4.49 1.84 2.56
CA ILE A 4 -5.58 2.79 2.76
C ILE A 4 -6.82 2.02 3.20
N LEU A 5 -7.48 2.49 4.25
CA LEU A 5 -8.70 1.91 4.77
C LEU A 5 -9.90 2.46 3.99
N HIS A 6 -10.55 1.61 3.20
CA HIS A 6 -11.75 1.95 2.45
C HIS A 6 -13.01 1.50 3.19
N LYS A 7 -14.03 2.36 3.23
CA LYS A 7 -15.37 2.00 3.76
C LYS A 7 -16.20 1.23 2.73
N ASN A 8 -16.00 1.54 1.45
CA ASN A 8 -16.76 1.00 0.34
C ASN A 8 -15.83 0.29 -0.64
N LYS A 9 -16.24 -0.90 -1.10
CA LYS A 9 -15.51 -1.65 -2.14
C LYS A 9 -15.97 -1.21 -3.53
N THR A 10 -15.59 0.00 -3.95
CA THR A 10 -15.96 0.58 -5.25
C THR A 10 -14.76 1.22 -5.94
N ALA A 11 -14.80 1.28 -7.28
CA ALA A 11 -13.76 1.94 -8.07
C ALA A 11 -13.60 3.43 -7.74
N ASP A 12 -14.71 4.10 -7.42
CA ASP A 12 -14.67 5.51 -6.99
C ASP A 12 -13.87 5.66 -5.70
N SER A 13 -14.11 4.80 -4.70
CA SER A 13 -13.37 4.85 -3.42
C SER A 13 -11.90 4.50 -3.61
N MET A 14 -11.58 3.49 -4.43
CA MET A 14 -10.19 3.07 -4.68
C MET A 14 -9.40 4.16 -5.42
N SER A 15 -9.98 4.75 -6.46
CA SER A 15 -9.33 5.80 -7.26
C SER A 15 -9.15 7.12 -6.49
N GLU A 16 -10.05 7.44 -5.55
CA GLU A 16 -9.90 8.61 -4.67
C GLU A 16 -8.61 8.58 -3.84
N SER A 17 -8.12 7.38 -3.48
CA SER A 17 -6.83 7.27 -2.78
C SER A 17 -5.65 7.77 -3.61
N LEU A 18 -5.70 7.63 -4.93
CA LEU A 18 -4.68 8.18 -5.82
C LEU A 18 -4.73 9.72 -5.87
N ASN A 19 -5.92 10.32 -5.76
CA ASN A 19 -6.05 11.78 -5.63
C ASN A 19 -5.33 12.25 -4.35
N ASN A 20 -5.60 11.59 -3.23
CA ASN A 20 -4.96 11.90 -1.95
C ASN A 20 -3.43 11.77 -2.00
N PHE A 21 -2.89 10.86 -2.82
CA PHE A 21 -1.45 10.77 -3.04
C PHE A 21 -0.92 11.88 -3.95
N GLN A 22 -1.63 12.26 -5.01
CA GLN A 22 -1.23 13.41 -5.84
C GLN A 22 -1.22 14.72 -5.05
N ASP A 23 -2.18 14.92 -4.14
CA ASP A 23 -2.24 16.15 -3.33
C ASP A 23 -1.09 16.23 -2.31
N LYS A 24 -0.59 15.09 -1.85
CA LYS A 24 0.49 15.01 -0.84
C LYS A 24 1.89 14.98 -1.44
N LEU A 25 2.01 14.50 -2.67
CA LEU A 25 3.29 14.25 -3.33
C LEU A 25 3.52 15.27 -4.44
N SER A 26 4.78 15.62 -4.69
CA SER A 26 5.11 16.32 -5.93
C SER A 26 4.88 15.42 -7.15
N ASP A 27 4.66 16.01 -8.32
CA ASP A 27 4.46 15.26 -9.57
C ASP A 27 5.58 14.25 -9.83
N LYS A 28 6.83 14.60 -9.50
CA LYS A 28 7.98 13.72 -9.64
C LYS A 28 7.92 12.53 -8.67
N GLU A 29 7.52 12.75 -7.42
CA GLU A 29 7.35 11.69 -6.43
C GLU A 29 6.20 10.76 -6.81
N TYR A 30 5.05 11.33 -7.20
CA TYR A 30 3.89 10.57 -7.65
C TYR A 30 4.23 9.69 -8.85
N ASN A 31 4.82 10.27 -9.91
CA ASN A 31 5.19 9.51 -11.11
C ASN A 31 6.19 8.38 -10.81
N ARG A 32 7.12 8.57 -9.87
CA ARG A 32 8.06 7.50 -9.48
C ARG A 32 7.39 6.34 -8.75
N LEU A 33 6.30 6.59 -8.00
CA LEU A 33 5.67 5.57 -7.16
C LEU A 33 4.42 4.93 -7.79
N PHE A 34 3.64 5.71 -8.54
CA PHE A 34 2.28 5.34 -8.95
C PHE A 34 2.03 5.50 -10.46
N SER A 35 3.07 5.68 -11.29
CA SER A 35 2.90 5.74 -12.75
C SER A 35 2.36 4.44 -13.35
N LEU A 36 2.60 3.29 -12.72
CA LEU A 36 2.13 1.99 -13.16
C LEU A 36 1.39 1.28 -12.02
N LEU A 37 0.18 0.81 -12.33
CA LEU A 37 -0.68 0.09 -11.41
C LEU A 37 -0.96 -1.31 -11.98
N LEU A 38 -0.71 -2.35 -11.21
CA LEU A 38 -1.01 -3.73 -11.59
C LEU A 38 -2.07 -4.29 -10.63
N THR A 39 -3.27 -4.58 -11.14
CA THR A 39 -4.39 -5.06 -10.36
C THR A 39 -4.93 -6.39 -10.89
N ASP A 40 -5.79 -7.05 -10.12
CA ASP A 40 -6.67 -8.07 -10.71
C ASP A 40 -7.89 -7.40 -11.34
N ARG A 41 -8.78 -8.23 -11.89
CA ARG A 41 -10.04 -7.82 -12.53
C ARG A 41 -11.18 -7.65 -11.52
N GLY A 42 -10.88 -7.33 -10.27
CA GLY A 42 -11.88 -7.01 -9.25
C GLY A 42 -12.78 -5.85 -9.69
N THR A 43 -14.02 -5.85 -9.22
CA THR A 43 -15.01 -4.80 -9.56
C THR A 43 -14.60 -3.43 -9.04
N GLU A 44 -13.82 -3.39 -7.97
CA GLU A 44 -13.18 -2.20 -7.41
C GLU A 44 -12.11 -1.58 -8.32
N PHE A 45 -11.68 -2.28 -9.38
CA PHE A 45 -10.73 -1.76 -10.38
C PHE A 45 -11.35 -1.70 -11.79
N ALA A 46 -12.66 -1.90 -11.93
CA ALA A 46 -13.32 -2.07 -13.23
C ALA A 46 -13.47 -0.76 -14.05
N LYS A 47 -13.20 0.41 -13.46
CA LYS A 47 -13.29 1.72 -14.14
C LYS A 47 -11.89 2.30 -14.39
N PRO A 48 -11.14 1.83 -15.40
CA PRO A 48 -9.72 2.19 -15.60
C PRO A 48 -9.49 3.69 -15.74
N GLN A 49 -10.40 4.43 -16.38
CA GLN A 49 -10.25 5.87 -16.59
C GLN A 49 -10.10 6.63 -15.26
N GLN A 50 -10.73 6.15 -14.17
CA GLN A 50 -10.64 6.79 -12.86
C GLN A 50 -9.26 6.62 -12.23
N PHE A 51 -8.51 5.59 -12.60
CA PHE A 51 -7.15 5.38 -12.13
C PHE A 51 -6.14 6.09 -13.02
N GLU A 52 -6.36 6.09 -14.33
CA GLU A 52 -5.44 6.66 -15.32
C GLU A 52 -5.52 8.18 -15.43
N ILE A 53 -6.68 8.78 -15.15
CA ILE A 53 -6.93 10.21 -15.28
C ILE A 53 -7.34 10.78 -13.91
N ASN A 54 -6.73 11.91 -13.53
CA ASN A 54 -7.24 12.71 -12.43
C ASN A 54 -8.51 13.44 -12.90
N ILE A 55 -9.67 13.06 -12.37
CA ILE A 55 -10.96 13.63 -12.80
C ILE A 55 -11.12 15.13 -12.50
N ASN A 56 -10.34 15.66 -11.54
CA ASN A 56 -10.42 17.06 -11.15
C ASN A 56 -9.54 17.95 -12.06
N THR A 57 -8.40 17.43 -12.53
CA THR A 57 -7.45 18.19 -13.36
C THR A 57 -7.48 17.82 -14.85
N GLY A 58 -7.99 16.64 -15.19
CA GLY A 58 -7.97 16.07 -16.54
C GLY A 58 -6.63 15.46 -16.96
N GLU A 59 -5.64 15.44 -16.06
CA GLU A 59 -4.30 14.96 -16.36
C GLU A 59 -4.21 13.43 -16.34
N ILE A 60 -3.43 12.89 -17.28
CA ILE A 60 -3.04 11.47 -17.26
C ILE A 60 -1.99 11.28 -16.17
N ARG A 61 -2.29 10.45 -15.18
CA ARG A 61 -1.47 10.25 -13.97
C ARG A 61 -0.84 8.88 -13.85
N SER A 62 -1.50 7.85 -14.37
CA SER A 62 -1.10 6.45 -14.19
C SER A 62 -1.52 5.61 -15.39
N LYS A 63 -0.97 4.39 -15.47
CA LYS A 63 -1.42 3.34 -16.40
C LYS A 63 -1.81 2.11 -15.60
N ILE A 64 -3.02 1.62 -15.80
CA ILE A 64 -3.51 0.43 -15.08
C ILE A 64 -3.43 -0.79 -15.98
N PHE A 65 -2.86 -1.86 -15.43
CA PHE A 65 -2.71 -3.15 -16.07
C PHE A 65 -3.43 -4.21 -15.24
N TYR A 66 -4.01 -5.19 -15.92
CA TYR A 66 -4.78 -6.25 -15.29
C TYR A 66 -4.09 -7.59 -15.50
N CYS A 67 -4.06 -8.40 -14.45
CA CYS A 67 -3.62 -9.78 -14.55
C CYS A 67 -4.58 -10.60 -15.44
N ASP A 68 -4.05 -11.68 -16.00
CA ASP A 68 -4.84 -12.65 -16.73
C ASP A 68 -5.84 -13.38 -15.82
N PRO A 69 -7.01 -13.79 -16.34
CA PRO A 69 -7.98 -14.53 -15.56
C PRO A 69 -7.36 -15.79 -14.96
N GLN A 70 -7.61 -16.00 -13.66
CA GLN A 70 -7.13 -17.17 -12.90
C GLN A 70 -5.61 -17.30 -12.80
N GLN A 71 -4.84 -16.24 -13.12
CA GLN A 71 -3.39 -16.23 -12.94
C GLN A 71 -2.95 -15.41 -11.72
N SER A 72 -3.29 -15.90 -10.52
CA SER A 72 -2.84 -15.28 -9.26
C SER A 72 -1.31 -15.24 -9.13
N SER A 73 -0.60 -16.15 -9.81
CA SER A 73 0.86 -16.21 -9.88
C SER A 73 1.51 -15.01 -10.57
N GLN A 74 0.76 -14.14 -11.27
CA GLN A 74 1.28 -12.89 -11.85
C GLN A 74 1.50 -11.78 -10.81
N LYS A 75 1.04 -11.98 -9.56
CA LYS A 75 1.27 -11.07 -8.42
C LYS A 75 1.83 -11.80 -7.20
N PRO A 76 2.89 -12.61 -7.32
CA PRO A 76 3.34 -13.49 -6.24
C PRO A 76 3.83 -12.67 -5.02
N HIS A 77 4.40 -11.50 -5.26
CA HIS A 77 4.83 -10.58 -4.20
C HIS A 77 3.66 -9.96 -3.43
N VAL A 78 2.50 -9.76 -4.06
CA VAL A 78 1.31 -9.21 -3.40
C VAL A 78 0.74 -10.24 -2.41
N GLU A 79 0.66 -11.51 -2.81
CA GLU A 79 0.20 -12.59 -1.93
C GLU A 79 1.13 -12.80 -0.72
N ASN A 80 2.44 -12.77 -0.93
CA ASN A 80 3.39 -12.84 0.19
C ASN A 80 3.21 -11.65 1.15
N ASN A 81 2.92 -10.46 0.62
CA ASN A 81 2.65 -9.28 1.42
C ASN A 81 1.34 -9.39 2.22
N HIS A 82 0.31 -10.04 1.67
CA HIS A 82 -0.94 -10.31 2.38
C HIS A 82 -0.74 -11.21 3.61
N ASN A 83 0.23 -12.13 3.58
CA ASN A 83 0.49 -13.00 4.73
C ASN A 83 0.96 -12.19 5.96
N PHE A 84 1.86 -11.21 5.79
CA PHE A 84 2.25 -10.32 6.89
C PHE A 84 1.07 -9.53 7.47
N ILE A 85 0.12 -9.12 6.62
CA ILE A 85 -1.09 -8.45 7.09
C ILE A 85 -1.95 -9.42 7.91
N ARG A 86 -2.09 -10.68 7.47
CA ARG A 86 -2.89 -11.70 8.15
C ARG A 86 -2.28 -12.19 9.48
N GLU A 87 -0.97 -12.08 9.66
CA GLU A 87 -0.32 -12.33 10.95
C GLU A 87 -0.77 -11.34 12.02
N ILE A 88 -1.00 -10.07 11.64
CA ILE A 88 -1.47 -9.01 12.54
C ILE A 88 -3.01 -8.96 12.59
N LEU A 89 -3.67 -9.18 11.45
CA LEU A 89 -5.12 -9.18 11.28
C LEU A 89 -5.63 -10.54 10.80
N PRO A 90 -5.71 -11.55 11.69
CA PRO A 90 -6.23 -12.86 11.32
C PRO A 90 -7.68 -12.81 10.83
N ASN A 91 -8.02 -13.74 9.96
CA ASN A 91 -9.39 -13.92 9.50
C ASN A 91 -10.34 -14.21 10.67
N GLY A 92 -11.60 -13.76 10.55
CA GLY A 92 -12.64 -14.01 11.56
C GLY A 92 -12.56 -13.13 12.80
N GLN A 93 -11.64 -12.17 12.87
CA GLN A 93 -11.65 -11.13 13.90
C GLN A 93 -12.55 -9.95 13.53
N ASN A 94 -13.10 -9.29 14.54
CA ASN A 94 -13.84 -8.05 14.34
C ASN A 94 -12.88 -6.90 14.01
N TRP A 95 -13.07 -6.28 12.86
CA TRP A 95 -12.25 -5.18 12.35
C TRP A 95 -12.91 -3.80 12.50
N SER A 96 -14.05 -3.70 13.20
CA SER A 96 -14.81 -2.44 13.33
C SER A 96 -14.04 -1.31 14.00
N GLY A 97 -13.01 -1.63 14.80
CA GLY A 97 -12.14 -0.66 15.47
C GLY A 97 -10.89 -0.25 14.70
N LEU A 98 -10.77 -0.63 13.42
CA LEU A 98 -9.65 -0.20 12.59
C LEU A 98 -9.80 1.26 12.16
N THR A 99 -8.72 2.01 12.33
CA THR A 99 -8.58 3.40 11.87
C THR A 99 -7.42 3.48 10.88
N GLN A 100 -7.38 4.53 10.06
CA GLN A 100 -6.25 4.74 9.15
C GLN A 100 -4.91 4.83 9.90
N GLU A 101 -4.90 5.41 11.11
CA GLU A 101 -3.70 5.46 11.98
C GLU A 101 -3.23 4.06 12.39
N LYS A 102 -4.15 3.18 12.79
CA LYS A 102 -3.83 1.78 13.10
C LYS A 102 -3.27 1.03 11.88
N ILE A 103 -3.81 1.31 10.69
CA ILE A 103 -3.30 0.75 9.43
C ILE A 103 -1.90 1.27 9.13
N ASN A 104 -1.65 2.58 9.27
CA ASN A 104 -0.32 3.17 9.07
C ASN A 104 0.71 2.59 10.04
N LEU A 105 0.32 2.43 11.31
CA LEU A 105 1.15 1.80 12.34
C LEU A 105 1.49 0.36 11.94
N MET A 106 0.47 -0.45 11.61
CA MET A 106 0.66 -1.83 11.14
C MET A 106 1.65 -1.91 9.97
N PHE A 107 1.48 -1.10 8.93
CA PHE A 107 2.40 -1.10 7.79
C PHE A 107 3.81 -0.62 8.18
N SER A 108 3.95 0.31 9.12
CA SER A 108 5.26 0.75 9.63
C SER A 108 6.00 -0.40 10.33
N HIS A 109 5.31 -1.21 11.15
CA HIS A 109 5.87 -2.43 11.73
C HIS A 109 6.27 -3.44 10.67
N ILE A 110 5.39 -3.76 9.71
CA ILE A 110 5.70 -4.72 8.64
C ILE A 110 6.88 -4.24 7.77
N ASN A 111 6.96 -2.93 7.50
CA ASN A 111 8.06 -2.35 6.73
C ASN A 111 9.38 -2.28 7.50
N SER A 112 9.34 -2.43 8.82
CA SER A 112 10.52 -2.45 9.69
C SER A 112 10.96 -3.89 10.03
N THR A 113 10.28 -4.90 9.50
CA THR A 113 10.70 -6.31 9.61
C THR A 113 11.79 -6.62 8.58
N PRO A 114 12.96 -7.14 9.00
CA PRO A 114 14.01 -7.60 8.10
C PRO A 114 13.51 -8.69 7.14
N ARG A 115 13.99 -8.68 5.89
CA ARG A 115 13.66 -9.72 4.91
C ARG A 115 14.93 -10.34 4.34
N GLU A 116 15.02 -11.66 4.37
CA GLU A 116 16.13 -12.40 3.76
C GLU A 116 16.29 -12.03 2.26
N SER A 117 15.17 -11.88 1.54
CA SER A 117 15.16 -11.46 0.13
C SER A 117 15.71 -10.06 -0.13
N LEU A 118 15.91 -9.25 0.92
CA LEU A 118 16.54 -7.93 0.86
C LEU A 118 17.93 -7.92 1.53
N GLY A 119 18.53 -9.09 1.77
CA GLY A 119 19.82 -9.22 2.46
C GLY A 119 19.75 -8.75 3.91
N ASP A 120 18.72 -9.18 4.63
CA ASP A 120 18.40 -8.83 6.03
C ASP A 120 18.14 -7.34 6.28
N LYS A 121 17.95 -6.56 5.21
CA LYS A 121 17.45 -5.18 5.29
C LYS A 121 15.94 -5.16 5.40
N THR A 122 15.42 -4.09 5.97
CA THR A 122 13.99 -3.83 6.06
C THR A 122 13.49 -3.11 4.80
N PRO A 123 12.22 -3.31 4.39
CA PRO A 123 11.61 -2.50 3.34
C PRO A 123 11.73 -0.99 3.57
N TYR A 124 11.69 -0.54 4.83
CA TYR A 124 11.86 0.87 5.19
C TYR A 124 13.27 1.38 4.83
N GLU A 125 14.32 0.63 5.18
CA GLU A 125 15.70 0.99 4.86
C GLU A 125 15.92 1.08 3.34
N ILE A 126 15.43 0.09 2.59
CA ILE A 126 15.54 0.08 1.13
C ILE A 126 14.78 1.28 0.53
N PHE A 127 13.55 1.54 0.99
CA PHE A 127 12.74 2.63 0.47
C PHE A 127 13.39 3.99 0.75
N THR A 128 13.83 4.24 1.99
CA THR A 128 14.47 5.50 2.38
C THR A 128 15.82 5.72 1.71
N PHE A 129 16.57 4.64 1.42
CA PHE A 129 17.78 4.73 0.62
C PHE A 129 17.52 5.19 -0.82
N ILE A 130 16.48 4.67 -1.49
CA ILE A 130 16.18 4.96 -2.90
C ILE A 130 15.46 6.31 -3.08
N TYR A 131 14.53 6.63 -2.18
CA TYR A 131 13.60 7.74 -2.34
C TYR A 131 13.75 8.85 -1.30
N GLY A 132 14.53 8.62 -0.24
CA GLY A 132 14.71 9.55 0.86
C GLY A 132 13.66 9.41 1.96
N LYS A 133 14.06 9.78 3.18
CA LYS A 133 13.21 9.71 4.38
C LYS A 133 11.96 10.60 4.27
N ASN A 134 12.10 11.80 3.71
CA ASN A 134 10.99 12.75 3.56
C ASN A 134 9.80 12.14 2.79
N LEU A 135 10.05 11.28 1.81
CA LEU A 135 8.98 10.62 1.06
C LEU A 135 8.28 9.54 1.90
N ALA A 136 9.01 8.82 2.75
CA ALA A 136 8.42 7.87 3.69
C ALA A 136 7.52 8.60 4.70
N ASP A 137 7.96 9.75 5.20
CA ASP A 137 7.21 10.57 6.14
C ASP A 137 5.89 11.08 5.52
N LYS A 138 5.92 11.58 4.27
CA LYS A 138 4.71 11.97 3.51
C LYS A 138 3.70 10.83 3.35
N LEU A 139 4.19 9.60 3.28
CA LEU A 139 3.37 8.38 3.17
C LEU A 139 2.94 7.81 4.53
N ASN A 140 3.25 8.50 5.64
CA ASN A 140 3.01 8.06 7.01
C ASN A 140 3.67 6.71 7.35
N ILE A 141 4.84 6.46 6.76
CA ILE A 141 5.65 5.28 7.07
C ILE A 141 6.73 5.69 8.06
N GLN A 142 6.72 5.06 9.23
CA GLN A 142 7.69 5.32 10.28
C GLN A 142 8.68 4.15 10.39
N LYS A 143 9.91 4.45 10.80
CA LYS A 143 10.85 3.42 11.24
C LYS A 143 10.43 2.94 12.62
N ILE A 144 10.30 1.63 12.78
CA ILE A 144 10.17 1.01 14.09
C ILE A 144 11.54 0.41 14.45
N GLU A 145 12.00 0.64 15.67
CA GLU A 145 13.25 0.05 16.13
C GLU A 145 13.12 -1.47 16.24
N LYS A 146 14.22 -2.19 15.99
CA LYS A 146 14.21 -3.64 15.80
C LYS A 146 13.53 -4.40 16.94
N ASP A 147 13.77 -3.98 18.19
CA ASP A 147 13.23 -4.62 19.39
C ASP A 147 11.76 -4.24 19.66
N GLU A 148 11.22 -3.25 18.96
CA GLU A 148 9.84 -2.77 19.08
C GLU A 148 8.93 -3.31 17.96
N VAL A 149 9.49 -4.01 16.96
CA VAL A 149 8.70 -4.56 15.85
C VAL A 149 7.74 -5.65 16.36
N CYS A 150 6.44 -5.44 16.16
CA CYS A 150 5.40 -6.42 16.45
C CYS A 150 4.65 -6.81 15.16
N THR A 151 4.73 -8.08 14.76
CA THR A 151 4.00 -8.63 13.60
C THR A 151 2.84 -9.53 13.99
N THR A 152 2.38 -9.44 15.25
CA THR A 152 1.30 -10.28 15.78
C THR A 152 0.05 -9.45 16.10
N PRO A 153 -1.11 -10.07 16.39
CA PRO A 153 -2.35 -9.33 16.64
C PRO A 153 -2.32 -8.44 17.88
N ARG A 154 -1.29 -8.55 18.74
CA ARG A 154 -1.11 -7.68 19.91
C ARG A 154 -0.86 -6.23 19.52
N LEU A 155 -0.38 -5.97 18.31
CA LEU A 155 -0.06 -4.62 17.84
C LEU A 155 -1.25 -3.66 17.88
N LEU A 156 -2.47 -4.15 17.60
CA LEU A 156 -3.65 -3.30 17.38
C LEU A 156 -4.71 -3.42 18.49
N LYS A 157 -4.39 -4.15 19.56
CA LYS A 157 -5.24 -4.38 20.73
C LYS A 157 -5.11 -3.27 21.76
#